data_AF-A0A973NV45-F1
#
_entry.id   AF-A0A973NV45-F1
#
_cell.length_a   1.000
_cell.length_b   1.000
_cell.length_c   1.000
_cell.angle_alpha   90.00
_cell.angle_beta   90.00
_cell.angle_gamma   90.00
#
_symmetry.space_group_name_H-M   'P 1'
#
loop_
_entity.id
_entity.type
_entity.pdbx_description
1 polymer ?
#
loop_
_entity_poly.entity_id
_entity_poly.type
_entity_poly.pdbx_seq_one_letter_code
_entity_poly.pdbx_strand_id
1 'polypeptide(L)' 'WGYRHAADTRLVNVHVQRLRSKIEVDPENPEIVVTVRGVGYKAGPA' A
#
# COMPACT_ATOMS: atom_id res chain seq x y z
N TRP A 1 -7.69 9.02 10.76
CA TRP A 1 -7.19 7.84 11.47
C TRP A 1 -5.87 8.21 12.10
N GLY A 2 -5.86 8.33 13.43
CA GLY A 2 -4.73 8.85 14.20
C GLY A 2 -3.57 7.85 14.26
N TYR A 3 -2.70 7.90 13.25
CA TYR A 3 -1.40 7.25 13.31
C TYR A 3 -0.51 8.05 14.25
N ARG A 4 -0.48 7.63 15.52
CA ARG A 4 0.32 8.31 16.55
C ARG A 4 1.83 8.06 16.41
N HIS A 5 2.27 7.14 15.57
CA HIS A 5 3.69 6.76 15.53
C HIS A 5 4.18 6.43 14.12
N ALA A 6 5.28 7.07 13.69
CA ALA A 6 6.00 6.74 12.45
C ALA A 6 6.49 5.28 12.38
N ALA A 7 6.49 4.57 13.52
CA ALA A 7 6.77 3.13 13.59
C ALA A 7 5.70 2.28 12.86
N ASP A 8 4.45 2.72 12.81
CA ASP A 8 3.37 2.00 12.11
C ASP A 8 3.55 2.01 10.59
N THR A 9 4.26 2.98 10.04
CA THR A 9 4.44 3.11 8.59
C THR A 9 5.19 1.90 8.00
N ARG A 10 6.16 1.32 8.73
CA ARG A 10 6.86 0.10 8.29
C ARG A 10 5.94 -1.12 8.31
N LEU A 11 5.07 -1.22 9.30
CA LEU A 11 4.07 -2.30 9.38
C LEU A 11 3.07 -2.19 8.22
N VAL A 12 2.57 -0.98 7.94
CA VAL A 12 1.67 -0.72 6.80
C VAL A 12 2.31 -1.17 5.49
N ASN A 13 3.58 -0.82 5.25
CA ASN A 13 4.28 -1.20 4.02
C ASN A 13 4.37 -2.72 3.84
N VAL A 14 4.68 -3.47 4.91
CA VAL A 14 4.76 -4.94 4.87
C VAL A 14 3.38 -5.55 4.56
N HIS A 15 2.33 -5.04 5.19
CA HIS A 15 0.98 -5.56 4.95
C HIS A 15 0.48 -5.20 3.54
N VAL A 16 0.78 -4.01 3.04
CA VAL A 16 0.47 -3.62 1.66
C VAL A 16 1.23 -4.48 0.65
N GLN A 17 2.50 -4.77 0.89
CA GLN A 17 3.27 -5.66 0.01
C GLN A 17 2.67 -7.08 -0.02
N ARG A 18 2.34 -7.64 1.15
CA ARG A 18 1.67 -8.96 1.25
C ARG A 18 0.29 -8.99 0.59
N LEU A 19 -0.43 -7.87 0.66
CA LEU A 19 -1.72 -7.73 0.01
C LEU A 19 -1.56 -7.73 -1.51
N ARG A 20 -0.65 -6.90 -2.04
CA ARG A 20 -0.37 -6.82 -3.48
C ARG A 20 0.01 -8.17 -4.07
N SER A 21 0.85 -8.95 -3.38
CA SER A 21 1.22 -10.31 -3.82
C SER A 21 0.03 -11.28 -3.95
N LYS A 22 -1.13 -10.96 -3.38
CA LYS A 22 -2.33 -11.81 -3.43
C LYS A 22 -3.38 -11.31 -4.42
N ILE A 23 -3.44 -10.00 -4.69
CA ILE A 23 -4.54 -9.38 -5.44
C ILE A 23 -4.11 -8.77 -6.77
N GLU A 24 -2.85 -8.33 -6.89
CA GLU A 24 -2.36 -7.73 -8.12
C GLU A 24 -1.97 -8.84 -9.11
N VAL A 25 -2.18 -8.57 -10.40
CA VAL A 25 -1.66 -9.43 -11.48
C VAL A 25 -0.14 -9.33 -11.53
N ASP A 26 0.39 -8.10 -11.41
CA ASP A 26 1.82 -7.82 -11.29
C ASP A 26 2.06 -6.94 -10.03
N PRO A 27 2.60 -7.50 -8.94
CA PRO A 27 2.88 -6.74 -7.72
C PRO A 27 3.93 -5.63 -7.89
N GLU A 28 4.78 -5.68 -8.91
CA GLU A 28 5.76 -4.64 -9.22
C GLU A 28 5.13 -3.44 -9.95
N ASN A 29 4.06 -3.69 -10.70
CA ASN A 29 3.23 -2.70 -11.37
C ASN A 29 1.79 -2.73 -10.82
N PRO A 30 1.56 -2.29 -9.56
CA PRO A 30 0.27 -2.44 -8.90
C PRO A 30 -0.78 -1.50 -9.48
N GLU A 31 -1.94 -2.07 -9.83
CA GLU A 31 -3.09 -1.33 -10.36
C GLU A 31 -4.17 -1.15 -9.30
N ILE A 32 -4.39 -2.12 -8.41
CA ILE A 32 -5.47 -2.09 -7.40
C ILE A 32 -5.10 -1.24 -6.18
N VAL A 33 -3.87 -1.34 -5.68
CA VAL A 33 -3.38 -0.55 -4.54
C VAL A 33 -2.19 0.26 -5.00
N VAL A 34 -2.37 1.54 -5.30
CA VAL A 34 -1.33 2.42 -5.87
C VAL A 34 -0.62 3.22 -4.78
N THR A 35 0.71 3.28 -4.83
CA THR A 35 1.50 4.14 -3.92
C THR A 35 1.43 5.59 -4.38
N VAL A 36 1.01 6.50 -3.50
CA VAL A 36 1.10 7.95 -3.67
C VAL A 36 2.28 8.45 -2.83
N ARG A 37 3.40 8.75 -3.49
CA ARG A 37 4.64 9.17 -2.82
C ARG A 37 4.40 10.41 -1.95
N GLY A 38 4.92 10.37 -0.71
CA GLY A 38 4.74 11.45 0.26
C GLY A 38 3.36 11.52 0.92
N VAL A 39 2.42 10.66 0.53
CA VAL A 39 1.04 10.65 1.06
C VAL A 39 0.66 9.30 1.65
N GLY A 40 0.84 8.20 0.89
CA GLY A 40 0.43 6.86 1.33
C GLY A 40 -0.01 5.97 0.17
N TYR A 41 -1.19 5.36 0.29
CA TYR A 41 -1.75 4.42 -0.69
C TYR A 41 -3.17 4.81 -1.07
N LYS A 42 -3.57 4.53 -2.31
CA LYS A 42 -4.93 4.73 -2.81
C LYS A 42 -5.42 3.49 -3.56
N ALA A 43 -6.74 3.35 -3.68
CA ALA A 43 -7.32 2.39 -4.62
C ALA A 43 -7.01 2.80 -6.07
N GLY A 44 -6.83 1.80 -6.92
CA GLY A 44 -6.73 1.93 -8.36
C GLY A 44 -7.95 2.59 -9.00
N PRO A 45 -7.81 3.10 -10.23
CA PRO A 45 -8.99 3.35 -11.05
C PRO A 45 -9.75 2.03 -11.23
N ALA A 46 -11.08 2.07 -11.06
CA ALA A 46 -11.96 0.93 -11.29
C ALA A 46 -12.08 0.61 -12.78
#